data_AF-A0A7J6Q4U2-F1
#
_entry.id   AF-A0A7J6Q4U2-F1
#
_cell.length_a   1.000
_cell.length_b   1.000
_cell.length_c   1.000
_cell.angle_alpha   90.00
_cell.angle_beta   90.00
_cell.angle_gamma   90.00
#
_symmetry.space_group_name_H-M   'P 1'
#
loop_
_entity.id
_entity.type
_entity.pdbx_description
1 polymer ?
#
loop_
_entity_poly.entity_id
_entity_poly.type
_entity_poly.pdbx_seq_one_letter_code
_entity_poly.pdbx_strand_id
1 'polypeptide(L)'
;MMTSCPLSPSIRGSKALSAEVSNTKRFSVQRFISTIVLLVGLLCCKHLGDGHLLELERLLHTRIMAKHDMRMIEHQQRTRLTRTQNIARGHRDRVVNLMHRLDIAPRQYNERKERKQAQIDQLQAQIQHLGVEDFPSSMSRPSNPFAQGFRRVDLEGGAQHVVSTVAAWKAQASQMSMTMDIIFFSAACCVVAASVISTIEVFLTEIAPFDLVDCIYLLLFGTKMMFLDAPVRFKGIVEAQAFIVKYFAFLTRFTGRGIWYIFLGTMTFATLWDNQIWYLGAVLLGFYVFLIGVFATVMGAMKSRKLDRVRQQIRRQNANSEQMFNSYARSSPQEGMTAEEFDLLSGQVAGISFRPDELTFVLNALCNEGRLGITQRDFCGWVAGPAILL
;
A
#
# COMPACT_ATOMS: atom_id res chain seq x y z
N MET A 1 -31.48 71.11 -5.10
CA MET A 1 -32.03 69.84 -5.61
C MET A 1 -30.86 68.89 -5.86
N MET A 2 -30.56 68.02 -4.90
CA MET A 2 -29.62 66.91 -5.05
C MET A 2 -30.40 65.64 -4.71
N THR A 3 -30.62 64.81 -5.72
CA THR A 3 -31.35 63.54 -5.62
C THR A 3 -30.38 62.42 -5.25
N SER A 4 -30.60 61.84 -4.07
CA SER A 4 -29.91 60.68 -3.50
C SER A 4 -30.24 59.40 -4.25
N CYS A 5 -29.21 58.67 -4.70
CA CYS A 5 -29.32 57.33 -5.30
C CYS A 5 -29.58 56.25 -4.21
N PRO A 6 -30.45 55.26 -4.46
CA PRO A 6 -30.72 54.18 -3.52
C PRO A 6 -29.66 53.06 -3.59
N LEU A 7 -29.37 52.51 -2.41
CA LEU A 7 -28.41 51.44 -2.14
C LEU A 7 -28.77 50.11 -2.82
N SER A 8 -27.75 49.48 -3.38
CA SER A 8 -27.77 48.16 -4.03
C SER A 8 -28.02 47.02 -3.02
N PRO A 9 -28.87 46.02 -3.35
CA PRO A 9 -29.21 44.93 -2.44
C PRO A 9 -28.04 43.95 -2.20
N SER A 10 -27.88 43.61 -0.93
CA SER A 10 -26.83 42.80 -0.30
C SER A 10 -26.65 41.39 -0.91
N ILE A 11 -25.52 41.15 -1.57
CA ILE A 11 -25.03 39.85 -2.08
C ILE A 11 -24.54 38.96 -0.91
N ARG A 12 -25.40 38.71 0.09
CA ARG A 12 -25.07 37.87 1.26
C ARG A 12 -25.77 36.50 1.25
N GLY A 13 -26.74 36.29 0.34
CA GLY A 13 -27.52 35.05 0.24
C GLY A 13 -26.83 33.88 -0.49
N SER A 14 -26.03 34.13 -1.52
CA SER A 14 -25.51 33.04 -2.38
C SER A 14 -24.42 32.17 -1.73
N LYS A 15 -23.69 32.67 -0.73
CA LYS A 15 -22.65 31.89 -0.04
C LYS A 15 -23.22 30.83 0.91
N ALA A 16 -24.40 31.06 1.49
CA ALA A 16 -25.03 30.11 2.40
C ALA A 16 -25.57 28.87 1.65
N LEU A 17 -26.22 29.08 0.50
CA LEU A 17 -26.74 28.01 -0.34
C LEU A 17 -25.64 27.11 -0.93
N SER A 18 -24.49 27.68 -1.32
CA SER A 18 -23.36 26.89 -1.82
C SER A 18 -22.74 25.98 -0.74
N ALA A 19 -22.71 26.44 0.52
CA ALA A 19 -22.21 25.64 1.64
C ALA A 19 -23.16 24.47 2.00
N GLU A 20 -24.47 24.67 1.87
CA GLU A 20 -25.48 23.66 2.22
C GLU A 20 -25.52 22.50 1.20
N VAL A 21 -25.41 22.82 -0.10
CA VAL A 21 -25.33 21.82 -1.17
C VAL A 21 -24.05 20.97 -1.08
N SER A 22 -22.93 21.57 -0.64
CA SER A 22 -21.66 20.85 -0.44
C SER A 22 -21.75 19.82 0.71
N ASN A 23 -22.42 20.16 1.81
CA ASN A 23 -22.57 19.26 2.96
C ASN A 23 -23.44 18.03 2.66
N THR A 24 -24.52 18.20 1.88
CA THR A 24 -25.42 17.07 1.55
C THR A 24 -24.73 16.05 0.64
N LYS A 25 -23.88 16.49 -0.31
CA LYS A 25 -23.09 15.59 -1.16
C LYS A 25 -22.06 14.78 -0.37
N ARG A 26 -21.37 15.42 0.58
CA ARG A 26 -20.40 14.74 1.47
C ARG A 26 -21.04 13.63 2.29
N PHE A 27 -22.29 13.81 2.74
CA PHE A 27 -22.99 12.82 3.56
C PHE A 27 -23.35 11.55 2.78
N SER A 28 -23.73 11.68 1.51
CA SER A 28 -24.04 10.52 0.65
C SER A 28 -22.78 9.71 0.30
N VAL A 29 -21.67 10.39 -0.03
CA VAL A 29 -20.39 9.75 -0.33
C VAL A 29 -19.86 9.00 0.89
N GLN A 30 -19.97 9.59 2.09
CA GLN A 30 -19.52 8.94 3.33
C GLN A 30 -20.29 7.65 3.64
N ARG A 31 -21.61 7.61 3.39
CA ARG A 31 -22.41 6.38 3.55
C ARG A 31 -21.99 5.31 2.55
N PHE A 32 -21.78 5.68 1.29
CA PHE A 32 -21.34 4.76 0.24
C PHE A 32 -19.97 4.15 0.54
N ILE A 33 -19.00 4.97 0.99
CA ILE A 33 -17.67 4.50 1.42
C ILE A 33 -17.78 3.53 2.60
N SER A 34 -18.59 3.85 3.60
CA SER A 34 -18.81 2.95 4.75
C SER A 34 -19.37 1.60 4.29
N THR A 35 -20.28 1.58 3.32
CA THR A 35 -20.82 0.35 2.75
C THR A 35 -19.76 -0.45 2.02
N ILE A 36 -18.91 0.18 1.20
CA ILE A 36 -17.82 -0.53 0.49
C ILE A 36 -16.83 -1.14 1.47
N VAL A 37 -16.40 -0.40 2.49
CA VAL A 37 -15.47 -0.91 3.51
C VAL A 37 -16.09 -2.08 4.28
N LEU A 38 -17.37 -1.99 4.63
CA LEU A 38 -18.12 -3.09 5.22
C LEU A 38 -18.16 -4.30 4.29
N LEU A 39 -18.41 -4.09 3.00
CA LEU A 39 -18.55 -5.17 2.02
C LEU A 39 -17.22 -5.87 1.74
N VAL A 40 -16.11 -5.13 1.66
CA VAL A 40 -14.75 -5.68 1.55
C VAL A 40 -14.36 -6.41 2.84
N GLY A 41 -14.66 -5.83 3.99
CA GLY A 41 -14.44 -6.47 5.30
C GLY A 41 -15.23 -7.78 5.43
N LEU A 42 -16.51 -7.78 5.03
CA LEU A 42 -17.37 -8.97 5.01
C LEU A 42 -16.88 -10.02 4.02
N LEU A 43 -16.43 -9.62 2.82
CA LEU A 43 -15.83 -10.53 1.83
C LEU A 43 -14.56 -11.19 2.39
N CYS A 44 -13.72 -10.43 3.10
CA CYS A 44 -12.53 -10.97 3.76
C CYS A 44 -12.89 -11.91 4.92
N CYS A 45 -13.84 -11.50 5.78
CA CYS A 45 -14.21 -12.29 6.95
C CYS A 45 -14.99 -13.56 6.60
N LYS A 46 -15.78 -13.56 5.52
CA LYS A 46 -16.48 -14.77 5.02
C LYS A 46 -15.49 -15.88 4.63
N HIS A 47 -14.23 -15.53 4.34
CA HIS A 47 -13.19 -16.50 4.04
C HIS A 47 -12.40 -16.98 5.27
N LEU A 48 -12.51 -16.30 6.42
CA LEU A 48 -11.75 -16.60 7.64
C LEU A 48 -12.44 -17.60 8.60
N GLY A 49 -13.59 -18.15 8.23
CA GLY A 49 -14.36 -19.09 9.04
C GLY A 49 -15.39 -18.41 9.95
N ASP A 50 -16.56 -19.05 10.07
CA ASP A 50 -17.81 -18.43 10.54
C ASP A 50 -17.78 -17.93 12.01
N GLY A 51 -16.84 -18.40 12.83
CA GLY A 51 -16.79 -18.10 14.27
C GLY A 51 -16.44 -16.66 14.63
N HIS A 52 -15.55 -16.00 13.87
CA HIS A 52 -15.10 -14.63 14.19
C HIS A 52 -15.95 -13.53 13.56
N LEU A 53 -16.81 -13.87 12.58
CA LEU A 53 -17.63 -12.91 11.85
C LEU A 53 -18.68 -12.25 12.76
N LEU A 54 -19.34 -13.05 13.59
CA LEU A 54 -20.41 -12.61 14.50
C LEU A 54 -19.91 -11.67 15.60
N GLU A 55 -18.69 -11.90 16.08
CA GLU A 55 -18.09 -11.07 17.13
C GLU A 55 -17.56 -9.74 16.58
N LEU A 56 -17.00 -9.77 15.36
CA LEU A 56 -16.60 -8.56 14.64
C LEU A 56 -17.80 -7.70 14.27
N GLU A 57 -18.90 -8.31 13.80
CA GLU A 57 -20.13 -7.59 13.44
C GLU A 57 -20.74 -6.89 14.66
N ARG A 58 -20.80 -7.56 15.81
CA ARG A 58 -21.23 -6.95 17.08
C ARG A 58 -20.33 -5.79 17.46
N LEU A 59 -19.00 -5.97 17.46
CA LEU A 59 -18.06 -4.91 17.83
C LEU A 59 -18.13 -3.70 16.89
N LEU A 60 -18.33 -3.92 15.59
CA LEU A 60 -18.46 -2.84 14.61
C LEU A 60 -19.75 -2.05 14.84
N HIS A 61 -20.88 -2.74 15.08
CA HIS A 61 -22.17 -2.11 15.32
C HIS A 61 -22.15 -1.27 16.61
N THR A 62 -21.54 -1.78 17.68
CA THR A 62 -21.39 -1.02 18.94
C THR A 62 -20.50 0.21 18.76
N ARG A 63 -19.42 0.12 17.97
CA ARG A 63 -18.54 1.27 17.69
C ARG A 63 -19.19 2.32 16.79
N ILE A 64 -20.01 1.91 15.83
CA ILE A 64 -20.75 2.85 14.96
C ILE A 64 -21.78 3.63 15.80
N MET A 65 -22.51 2.95 16.69
CA MET A 65 -23.48 3.59 17.59
C MET A 65 -22.78 4.56 18.56
N ALA A 66 -21.68 4.13 19.21
CA ALA A 66 -20.92 5.00 20.11
C ALA A 66 -20.38 6.26 19.42
N LYS A 67 -19.94 6.13 18.16
CA LYS A 67 -19.44 7.28 17.37
C LYS A 67 -20.57 8.24 16.96
N HIS A 68 -21.78 7.72 16.74
CA HIS A 68 -22.95 8.55 16.45
C HIS A 68 -23.37 9.38 17.68
N ASP A 69 -23.42 8.75 18.85
CA ASP A 69 -23.76 9.42 20.11
C ASP A 69 -22.73 10.48 20.49
N MET A 70 -21.45 10.19 20.30
CA MET A 70 -20.37 11.14 20.59
C MET A 70 -20.43 12.39 19.70
N ARG A 71 -20.76 12.26 18.40
CA ARG A 71 -20.98 13.42 17.52
C ARG A 71 -22.22 14.22 17.92
N MET A 72 -23.27 13.56 18.42
CA MET A 72 -24.47 14.23 18.89
C MET A 72 -24.19 15.05 20.15
N ILE A 73 -23.40 14.50 21.08
CA ILE A 73 -22.91 15.20 22.28
C ILE A 73 -22.02 16.39 21.88
N GLU A 74 -21.09 16.21 20.95
CA GLU A 74 -20.21 17.30 20.49
C GLU A 74 -21.02 18.42 19.82
N HIS A 75 -22.05 18.08 19.04
CA HIS A 75 -22.93 19.07 18.43
C HIS A 75 -23.75 19.84 19.47
N GLN A 76 -24.24 19.17 20.52
CA GLN A 76 -24.87 19.81 21.67
C GLN A 76 -23.90 20.72 22.45
N GLN A 77 -22.64 20.32 22.61
CA GLN A 77 -21.64 21.15 23.27
C GLN A 77 -21.29 22.39 22.43
N ARG A 78 -21.12 22.24 21.11
CA ARG A 78 -20.85 23.37 20.21
C ARG A 78 -21.98 24.38 20.21
N THR A 79 -23.24 23.94 20.22
CA THR A 79 -24.41 24.83 20.30
C THR A 79 -24.51 25.55 21.64
N ARG A 80 -24.14 24.89 22.75
CA ARG A 80 -24.03 25.55 24.07
C ARG A 80 -22.90 26.58 24.09
N LEU A 81 -21.73 26.27 23.53
CA LEU A 81 -20.59 27.18 23.43
C LEU A 81 -20.87 28.39 22.54
N THR A 82 -21.62 28.23 21.44
CA THR A 82 -22.01 29.38 20.61
C THR A 82 -22.97 30.30 21.34
N ARG A 83 -23.90 29.76 22.14
CA ARG A 83 -24.78 30.58 22.99
C ARG A 83 -23.98 31.36 24.04
N THR A 84 -23.03 30.74 24.73
CA THR A 84 -22.19 31.46 25.71
C THR A 84 -21.24 32.47 25.05
N GLN A 85 -20.67 32.15 23.88
CA GLN A 85 -19.86 33.11 23.11
C GLN A 85 -20.67 34.31 22.62
N ASN A 86 -21.93 34.12 22.20
CA ASN A 86 -22.80 35.23 21.79
C ASN A 86 -23.16 36.13 22.99
N ILE A 87 -23.39 35.56 24.17
CA ILE A 87 -23.60 36.33 25.41
C ILE A 87 -22.32 37.10 25.79
N ALA A 88 -21.15 36.47 25.68
CA ALA A 88 -19.86 37.11 25.96
C ALA A 88 -19.53 38.23 24.96
N ARG A 89 -19.85 38.06 23.67
CA ARG A 89 -19.73 39.13 22.66
C ARG A 89 -20.62 40.32 22.99
N GLY A 90 -21.88 40.07 23.39
CA GLY A 90 -22.78 41.14 23.83
C GLY A 90 -22.30 41.91 25.08
N HIS A 91 -21.49 41.29 25.93
CA HIS A 91 -20.79 41.97 27.02
C HIS A 91 -19.54 42.72 26.54
N ARG A 92 -18.74 42.11 25.66
CA ARG A 92 -17.54 42.72 25.10
C ARG A 92 -17.88 43.98 24.31
N ASP A 93 -18.95 43.97 23.52
CA ASP A 93 -19.38 45.14 22.75
C ASP A 93 -19.83 46.27 23.68
N ARG A 94 -20.43 45.96 24.84
CA ARG A 94 -20.73 46.96 25.89
C ARG A 94 -19.47 47.51 26.53
N VAL A 95 -18.46 46.67 26.80
CA VAL A 95 -17.18 47.08 27.38
C VAL A 95 -16.33 47.88 26.38
N VAL A 96 -16.33 47.50 25.10
CA VAL A 96 -15.66 48.25 24.02
C VAL A 96 -16.34 49.59 23.80
N ASN A 97 -17.67 49.68 23.88
CA ASN A 97 -18.39 50.95 23.83
C ASN A 97 -18.14 51.82 25.08
N LEU A 98 -17.86 51.21 26.23
CA LEU A 98 -17.41 51.90 27.44
C LEU A 98 -15.94 52.36 27.35
N MET A 99 -15.06 51.55 26.75
CA MET A 99 -13.65 51.88 26.49
C MET A 99 -13.52 52.93 25.39
N HIS A 100 -14.40 52.95 24.40
CA HIS A 100 -14.41 54.01 23.38
C HIS A 100 -14.82 55.38 23.97
N ARG A 101 -15.39 55.41 25.18
CA ARG A 101 -15.62 56.62 26.00
C ARG A 101 -14.44 57.00 26.90
N LEU A 102 -13.45 56.12 27.06
CA LEU A 102 -12.23 56.34 27.84
C LEU A 102 -11.05 56.17 26.90
N ASP A 103 -10.70 57.25 26.20
CA ASP A 103 -9.75 57.32 25.10
C ASP A 103 -8.30 57.01 25.51
N ILE A 104 -8.03 55.76 25.87
CA ILE A 104 -6.71 55.23 26.19
C ILE A 104 -6.65 53.78 25.71
N ALA A 105 -6.03 53.54 24.55
CA ALA A 105 -5.09 52.42 24.31
C ALA A 105 -5.00 51.91 22.84
N PRO A 106 -4.52 52.71 21.85
CA PRO A 106 -3.95 52.12 20.63
C PRO A 106 -2.44 51.91 20.70
N ARG A 107 -1.72 52.52 21.67
CA ARG A 107 -0.24 52.50 21.68
C ARG A 107 0.39 51.15 22.08
N GLN A 108 -0.17 50.44 23.07
CA GLN A 108 0.47 49.21 23.57
C GLN A 108 0.32 47.99 22.65
N TYR A 109 -0.63 48.01 21.71
CA TYR A 109 -0.81 46.89 20.79
C TYR A 109 0.25 46.90 19.68
N ASN A 110 0.61 48.08 19.17
CA ASN A 110 1.60 48.19 18.10
C ASN A 110 3.02 47.81 18.57
N GLU A 111 3.39 48.17 19.81
CA GLU A 111 4.71 47.82 20.37
C GLU A 111 4.90 46.31 20.56
N ARG A 112 3.82 45.55 20.85
CA ARG A 112 3.91 44.08 20.95
C ARG A 112 4.03 43.40 19.59
N LYS A 113 3.52 44.02 18.52
CA LYS A 113 3.61 43.48 17.15
C LYS A 113 5.03 43.64 16.61
N GLU A 114 5.67 44.78 16.85
CA GLU A 114 7.04 45.06 16.39
C GLU A 114 8.08 44.15 17.06
N ARG A 115 7.93 43.87 18.36
CA ARG A 115 8.84 42.95 19.08
C ARG A 115 8.80 41.51 18.56
N LYS A 116 7.64 41.05 18.09
CA LYS A 116 7.51 39.70 17.51
C LYS A 116 8.12 39.60 16.12
N GLN A 117 8.03 40.66 15.32
CA GLN A 117 8.62 40.67 13.98
C GLN A 117 10.15 40.64 14.06
N ALA A 118 10.75 41.42 14.96
CA ALA A 118 12.21 41.42 15.18
C ALA A 118 12.76 40.05 15.62
N GLN A 119 11.96 39.26 16.35
CA GLN A 119 12.36 37.91 16.77
C GLN A 119 12.36 36.89 15.61
N ILE A 120 11.45 37.04 14.65
CA ILE A 120 11.38 36.16 13.47
C ILE A 120 12.59 36.41 12.56
N ASP A 121 12.95 37.68 12.36
CA ASP A 121 14.06 38.06 11.49
C ASP A 121 15.42 37.58 12.06
N GLN A 122 15.59 37.61 13.39
CA GLN A 122 16.77 37.02 14.05
C GLN A 122 16.87 35.50 13.84
N LEU A 123 15.75 34.78 13.83
CA LEU A 123 15.74 33.32 13.66
C LEU A 123 16.07 32.90 12.23
N GLN A 124 15.63 33.68 11.22
CA GLN A 124 15.97 33.43 9.83
C GLN A 124 17.46 33.65 9.54
N ALA A 125 18.08 34.65 10.17
CA ALA A 125 19.52 34.90 10.03
C ALA A 125 20.38 33.75 10.62
N GLN A 126 19.93 33.09 11.69
CA GLN A 126 20.65 31.94 12.25
C GLN A 126 20.60 30.70 11.35
N ILE A 127 19.52 30.49 10.60
CA ILE A 127 19.36 29.32 9.73
C ILE A 127 20.29 29.40 8.50
N GLN A 128 20.55 30.61 7.98
CA GLN A 128 21.45 30.80 6.84
C GLN A 128 22.93 30.52 7.18
N HIS A 129 23.31 30.56 8.45
CA HIS A 129 24.69 30.32 8.89
C HIS A 129 25.06 28.83 9.03
N LEU A 130 24.09 27.91 8.88
CA LEU A 130 24.26 26.46 9.09
C LEU A 130 24.66 25.66 7.84
N GLY A 131 25.15 26.33 6.79
CA GLY A 131 25.98 25.75 5.71
C GLY A 131 25.72 24.27 5.38
N VAL A 132 24.63 23.98 4.65
CA VAL A 132 24.42 22.66 4.05
C VAL A 132 25.26 22.60 2.77
N GLU A 133 26.51 22.15 2.91
CA GLU A 133 27.42 21.94 1.79
C GLU A 133 27.05 20.72 0.93
N ASP A 134 27.43 20.84 -0.34
CA ASP A 134 27.14 19.99 -1.48
C ASP A 134 27.54 18.51 -1.33
N PHE A 135 26.64 17.61 -1.72
CA PHE A 135 26.93 16.18 -1.84
C PHE A 135 27.60 15.86 -3.19
N PRO A 136 28.75 15.18 -3.21
CA PRO A 136 29.49 14.92 -4.44
C PRO A 136 28.82 13.84 -5.29
N SER A 137 28.62 14.18 -6.56
CA SER A 137 27.99 13.36 -7.60
C SER A 137 29.02 12.56 -8.39
N SER A 138 29.51 11.44 -7.86
CA SER A 138 30.23 10.46 -8.69
C SER A 138 30.25 9.07 -8.05
N MET A 139 29.27 8.23 -8.40
CA MET A 139 29.33 6.79 -8.16
C MET A 139 28.98 6.07 -9.47
N SER A 140 30.01 5.50 -10.11
CA SER A 140 29.91 4.74 -11.35
C SER A 140 29.16 3.43 -11.12
N ARG A 141 28.12 3.19 -11.93
CA ARG A 141 27.28 1.98 -11.88
C ARG A 141 28.04 0.76 -12.43
N PRO A 142 28.09 -0.36 -11.70
CA PRO A 142 28.54 -1.62 -12.28
C PRO A 142 27.54 -2.14 -13.32
N SER A 143 28.08 -2.61 -14.44
CA SER A 143 27.34 -3.23 -15.54
C SER A 143 26.71 -4.55 -15.07
N ASN A 144 25.37 -4.62 -15.09
CA ASN A 144 24.60 -5.80 -14.72
C ASN A 144 24.66 -6.89 -15.82
N PRO A 145 25.20 -8.09 -15.55
CA PRO A 145 25.18 -9.23 -16.47
C PRO A 145 23.79 -9.89 -16.60
N PHE A 146 22.78 -9.42 -15.86
CA PHE A 146 21.41 -9.97 -15.87
C PHE A 146 20.60 -9.64 -17.14
N ALA A 147 21.10 -8.75 -18.00
CA ALA A 147 20.39 -8.28 -19.19
C ALA A 147 20.55 -9.17 -20.45
N GLN A 148 21.45 -10.17 -20.44
CA GLN A 148 21.80 -10.95 -21.65
C GLN A 148 21.06 -12.29 -21.82
N GLY A 149 20.10 -12.63 -20.94
CA GLY A 149 19.45 -13.95 -20.94
C GLY A 149 18.07 -14.07 -21.58
N PHE A 150 17.43 -12.97 -22.00
CA PHE A 150 16.07 -13.03 -22.55
C PHE A 150 16.07 -13.37 -24.04
N ARG A 151 16.25 -14.66 -24.35
CA ARG A 151 16.06 -15.22 -25.70
C ARG A 151 14.64 -14.91 -26.16
N ARG A 152 14.47 -14.37 -27.37
CA ARG A 152 13.16 -14.23 -28.03
C ARG A 152 12.53 -15.62 -28.13
N VAL A 153 11.50 -15.86 -27.34
CA VAL A 153 10.64 -17.04 -27.45
C VAL A 153 9.60 -16.74 -28.53
N ASP A 154 9.48 -17.62 -29.52
CA ASP A 154 8.52 -17.52 -30.61
C ASP A 154 7.09 -17.37 -30.06
N LEU A 155 6.41 -16.31 -30.48
CA LEU A 155 5.24 -15.75 -29.79
C LEU A 155 3.95 -16.57 -29.96
N GLU A 156 3.83 -17.46 -30.94
CA GLU A 156 2.57 -18.17 -31.22
C GLU A 156 2.45 -19.53 -30.51
N GLY A 157 3.56 -20.25 -30.27
CA GLY A 157 3.55 -21.50 -29.50
C GLY A 157 3.68 -21.30 -27.98
N GLY A 158 4.22 -20.16 -27.55
CA GLY A 158 4.56 -19.91 -26.14
C GLY A 158 3.37 -19.65 -25.22
N ALA A 159 2.25 -19.13 -25.74
CA ALA A 159 1.13 -18.74 -24.88
C ALA A 159 0.48 -19.93 -24.18
N GLN A 160 0.23 -21.03 -24.89
CA GLN A 160 -0.36 -22.24 -24.30
C GLN A 160 0.58 -22.91 -23.29
N HIS A 161 1.89 -22.94 -23.58
CA HIS A 161 2.88 -23.47 -22.65
C HIS A 161 2.96 -22.61 -21.38
N VAL A 162 2.98 -21.29 -21.48
CA VAL A 162 3.01 -20.41 -20.30
C VAL A 162 1.75 -20.56 -19.45
N VAL A 163 0.57 -20.69 -20.08
CA VAL A 163 -0.71 -20.89 -19.36
C VAL A 163 -0.71 -22.21 -18.59
N SER A 164 -0.26 -23.32 -19.19
CA SER A 164 -0.18 -24.61 -18.48
C SER A 164 0.85 -24.57 -17.35
N THR A 165 1.98 -23.88 -17.56
CA THR A 165 3.03 -23.71 -16.54
C THR A 165 2.52 -22.90 -15.34
N VAL A 166 1.80 -21.78 -15.58
CA VAL A 166 1.21 -20.95 -14.51
C VAL A 166 0.12 -21.71 -13.76
N ALA A 167 -0.69 -22.50 -14.46
CA ALA A 167 -1.73 -23.32 -13.83
C ALA A 167 -1.13 -24.42 -12.94
N ALA A 168 -0.09 -25.11 -13.41
CA ALA A 168 0.64 -26.12 -12.64
C ALA A 168 1.31 -25.50 -11.40
N TRP A 169 1.97 -24.35 -11.59
CA TRP A 169 2.59 -23.57 -10.52
C TRP A 169 1.58 -23.19 -9.42
N LYS A 170 0.43 -22.63 -9.82
CA LYS A 170 -0.64 -22.29 -8.86
C LYS A 170 -1.26 -23.50 -8.20
N ALA A 171 -1.39 -24.63 -8.90
CA ALA A 171 -1.93 -25.85 -8.31
C ALA A 171 -1.04 -26.38 -7.17
N GLN A 172 0.29 -26.29 -7.32
CA GLN A 172 1.24 -26.78 -6.33
C GLN A 172 1.42 -25.80 -5.16
N ALA A 173 1.38 -24.48 -5.40
CA ALA A 173 1.37 -23.48 -4.33
C ALA A 173 0.10 -23.54 -3.46
N SER A 174 -1.03 -23.99 -4.01
CA SER A 174 -2.37 -23.87 -3.42
C SER A 174 -2.60 -24.62 -2.10
N GLN A 175 -1.84 -25.66 -1.73
CA GLN A 175 -2.25 -26.49 -0.58
C GLN A 175 -2.01 -25.86 0.80
N MET A 176 -1.04 -24.96 0.95
CA MET A 176 -0.83 -24.20 2.21
C MET A 176 -0.67 -22.67 2.01
N SER A 177 -0.60 -22.20 0.75
CA SER A 177 -0.54 -20.77 0.39
C SER A 177 -1.89 -20.04 0.47
N MET A 178 -3.02 -20.76 0.53
CA MET A 178 -4.34 -20.13 0.42
C MET A 178 -4.53 -18.97 1.40
N THR A 179 -4.06 -19.08 2.64
CA THR A 179 -4.16 -17.99 3.62
C THR A 179 -3.36 -16.75 3.20
N MET A 180 -2.14 -16.92 2.69
CA MET A 180 -1.31 -15.79 2.25
C MET A 180 -1.88 -15.14 1.00
N ASP A 181 -2.33 -15.95 0.03
CA ASP A 181 -2.95 -15.44 -1.19
C ASP A 181 -4.23 -14.64 -0.89
N ILE A 182 -5.03 -15.09 0.08
CA ILE A 182 -6.22 -14.34 0.55
C ILE A 182 -5.82 -12.99 1.17
N ILE A 183 -4.74 -12.94 1.97
CA ILE A 183 -4.26 -11.70 2.59
C ILE A 183 -3.72 -10.72 1.53
N PHE A 184 -3.03 -11.20 0.50
CA PHE A 184 -2.60 -10.33 -0.59
C PHE A 184 -3.80 -9.86 -1.43
N PHE A 185 -4.73 -10.77 -1.72
CA PHE A 185 -5.94 -10.42 -2.45
C PHE A 185 -6.78 -9.37 -1.70
N SER A 186 -6.91 -9.48 -0.38
CA SER A 186 -7.60 -8.46 0.42
C SER A 186 -6.88 -7.12 0.36
N ALA A 187 -5.55 -7.10 0.44
CA ALA A 187 -4.76 -5.88 0.27
C ALA A 187 -4.97 -5.24 -1.11
N ALA A 188 -4.96 -6.02 -2.20
CA ALA A 188 -5.27 -5.53 -3.54
C ALA A 188 -6.68 -4.92 -3.64
N CYS A 189 -7.69 -5.60 -3.07
CA CYS A 189 -9.06 -5.10 -3.01
C CYS A 189 -9.14 -3.77 -2.26
N CYS A 190 -8.39 -3.60 -1.17
CA CYS A 190 -8.30 -2.32 -0.45
C CYS A 190 -7.71 -1.21 -1.32
N VAL A 191 -6.64 -1.48 -2.08
CA VAL A 191 -6.04 -0.49 -2.99
C VAL A 191 -7.02 -0.11 -4.11
N VAL A 192 -7.68 -1.09 -4.73
CA VAL A 192 -8.67 -0.82 -5.78
C VAL A 192 -9.84 0.00 -5.23
N ALA A 193 -10.40 -0.38 -4.08
CA ALA A 193 -11.48 0.37 -3.45
C ALA A 193 -11.07 1.81 -3.11
N ALA A 194 -9.88 2.00 -2.53
CA ALA A 194 -9.34 3.31 -2.21
C ALA A 194 -9.13 4.18 -3.47
N SER A 195 -8.65 3.57 -4.56
CA SER A 195 -8.44 4.27 -5.84
C SER A 195 -9.75 4.68 -6.51
N VAL A 196 -10.80 3.84 -6.45
CA VAL A 196 -12.13 4.18 -6.97
C VAL A 196 -12.75 5.33 -6.18
N ILE A 197 -12.66 5.28 -4.85
CA ILE A 197 -13.15 6.35 -3.98
C ILE A 197 -12.42 7.66 -4.29
N SER A 198 -11.09 7.63 -4.38
CA SER A 198 -10.28 8.82 -4.69
C SER A 198 -10.60 9.38 -6.07
N THR A 199 -10.77 8.51 -7.08
CA THR A 199 -11.14 8.92 -8.44
C THR A 199 -12.49 9.65 -8.45
N ILE A 200 -13.50 9.10 -7.78
CA ILE A 200 -14.83 9.74 -7.68
C ILE A 200 -14.72 11.11 -7.00
N GLU A 201 -13.91 11.24 -5.95
CA GLU A 201 -13.73 12.51 -5.23
C GLU A 201 -13.07 13.58 -6.11
N VAL A 202 -12.01 13.22 -6.84
CA VAL A 202 -11.33 14.12 -7.78
C VAL A 202 -12.29 14.60 -8.87
N PHE A 203 -13.19 13.74 -9.36
CA PHE A 203 -14.23 14.15 -10.31
C PHE A 203 -15.29 15.10 -9.71
N LEU A 204 -15.52 15.06 -8.40
CA LEU A 204 -16.59 15.84 -7.74
C LEU A 204 -16.13 17.18 -7.16
N THR A 205 -14.85 17.35 -6.86
CA THR A 205 -14.31 18.52 -6.15
C THR A 205 -13.74 19.55 -7.12
N GLU A 206 -12.55 19.31 -7.65
CA GLU A 206 -11.88 20.13 -8.67
C GLU A 206 -10.90 19.23 -9.44
N ILE A 207 -10.91 19.29 -10.77
CA ILE A 207 -10.06 18.43 -11.60
C ILE A 207 -8.62 18.95 -11.55
N ALA A 208 -7.85 18.47 -10.59
CA ALA A 208 -6.40 18.59 -10.61
C ALA A 208 -5.82 17.43 -11.46
N PRO A 209 -5.14 17.73 -12.59
CA PRO A 209 -4.68 16.70 -13.50
C PRO A 209 -3.64 15.75 -12.88
N PHE A 210 -2.83 16.23 -11.94
CA PHE A 210 -1.84 15.41 -11.23
C PHE A 210 -2.50 14.37 -10.33
N ASP A 211 -3.50 14.77 -9.53
CA ASP A 211 -4.24 13.85 -8.65
C ASP A 211 -5.00 12.79 -9.45
N LEU A 212 -5.51 13.16 -10.64
CA LEU A 212 -6.17 12.23 -11.55
C LEU A 212 -5.19 11.18 -12.08
N VAL A 213 -3.96 11.58 -12.44
CA VAL A 213 -2.92 10.64 -12.90
C VAL A 213 -2.55 9.66 -11.79
N ASP A 214 -2.41 10.12 -10.55
CA ASP A 214 -2.11 9.26 -9.39
C ASP A 214 -3.25 8.28 -9.10
N CYS A 215 -4.50 8.74 -9.17
CA CYS A 215 -5.69 7.88 -9.00
C CYS A 215 -5.77 6.81 -10.09
N ILE A 216 -5.53 7.17 -11.36
CA ILE A 216 -5.52 6.21 -12.48
C ILE A 216 -4.38 5.21 -12.31
N TYR A 217 -3.20 5.68 -11.91
CA TYR A 217 -2.05 4.81 -11.65
C TYR A 217 -2.36 3.79 -10.55
N LEU A 218 -2.89 4.24 -9.41
CA LEU A 218 -3.31 3.35 -8.31
C LEU A 218 -4.38 2.35 -8.75
N LEU A 219 -5.37 2.79 -9.53
CA LEU A 219 -6.42 1.92 -10.05
C LEU A 219 -5.87 0.84 -10.98
N LEU A 220 -5.01 1.21 -11.93
CA LEU A 220 -4.40 0.27 -12.87
C LEU A 220 -3.50 -0.74 -12.17
N PHE A 221 -2.61 -0.30 -11.27
CA PHE A 221 -1.68 -1.20 -10.59
C PHE A 221 -2.35 -2.00 -9.48
N GLY A 222 -3.31 -1.44 -8.76
CA GLY A 222 -4.16 -2.18 -7.82
C GLY A 222 -4.95 -3.29 -8.52
N THR A 223 -5.51 -2.99 -9.70
CA THR A 223 -6.25 -3.98 -10.50
C THR A 223 -5.33 -5.10 -11.01
N LYS A 224 -4.11 -4.78 -11.47
CA LYS A 224 -3.12 -5.79 -11.85
C LYS A 224 -2.77 -6.72 -10.68
N MET A 225 -2.55 -6.17 -9.49
CA MET A 225 -2.28 -6.96 -8.29
C MET A 225 -3.50 -7.81 -7.88
N MET A 226 -4.71 -7.26 -7.99
CA MET A 226 -5.94 -8.01 -7.74
C MET A 226 -6.06 -9.23 -8.66
N PHE A 227 -5.74 -9.10 -9.95
CA PHE A 227 -5.72 -10.24 -10.87
C PHE A 227 -4.62 -11.25 -10.56
N LEU A 228 -3.44 -10.79 -10.16
CA LEU A 228 -2.31 -11.63 -9.80
C LEU A 228 -2.62 -12.50 -8.56
N ASP A 229 -3.25 -11.88 -7.55
CA ASP A 229 -3.55 -12.49 -6.25
C ASP A 229 -4.92 -13.17 -6.17
N ALA A 230 -5.73 -13.07 -7.22
CA ALA A 230 -7.05 -13.70 -7.26
C ALA A 230 -6.96 -15.22 -7.00
N PRO A 231 -7.67 -15.76 -5.98
CA PRO A 231 -7.69 -17.20 -5.66
C PRO A 231 -8.57 -18.03 -6.62
N VAL A 232 -9.02 -17.44 -7.73
CA VAL A 232 -9.96 -18.06 -8.68
C VAL A 232 -9.25 -18.56 -9.94
N ARG A 233 -9.66 -19.75 -10.41
CA ARG A 233 -9.10 -20.42 -11.60
C ARG A 233 -10.00 -20.29 -12.83
N PHE A 234 -10.41 -19.07 -13.16
CA PHE A 234 -11.14 -18.81 -14.41
C PHE A 234 -10.16 -18.64 -15.57
N LYS A 235 -10.46 -19.20 -16.75
CA LYS A 235 -9.56 -19.18 -17.93
C LYS A 235 -9.03 -17.78 -18.26
N GLY A 236 -9.90 -16.78 -18.30
CA GLY A 236 -9.50 -15.40 -18.58
C GLY A 236 -8.57 -14.78 -17.53
N ILE A 237 -8.72 -15.16 -16.26
CA ILE A 237 -7.84 -14.70 -15.17
C ILE A 237 -6.46 -15.36 -15.29
N VAL A 238 -6.39 -16.64 -15.67
CA VAL A 238 -5.12 -17.34 -15.88
C VAL A 238 -4.35 -16.74 -17.07
N GLU A 239 -5.03 -16.39 -18.16
CA GLU A 239 -4.43 -15.69 -19.30
C GLU A 239 -3.88 -14.31 -18.90
N ALA A 240 -4.65 -13.53 -18.12
CA ALA A 240 -4.20 -12.25 -17.60
C ALA A 240 -3.00 -12.40 -16.65
N GLN A 241 -3.00 -13.43 -15.80
CA GLN A 241 -1.88 -13.74 -14.90
C GLN A 241 -0.62 -14.11 -15.69
N ALA A 242 -0.75 -14.95 -16.73
CA ALA A 242 0.36 -15.30 -17.61
C ALA A 242 0.95 -14.07 -18.31
N PHE A 243 0.11 -13.13 -18.73
CA PHE A 243 0.56 -11.85 -19.28
C PHE A 243 1.36 -11.05 -18.25
N ILE A 244 0.83 -10.88 -17.03
CA ILE A 244 1.53 -10.14 -15.96
C ILE A 244 2.85 -10.81 -15.59
N VAL A 245 2.88 -12.13 -15.41
CA VAL A 245 4.09 -12.92 -15.11
C VAL A 245 5.17 -12.69 -16.18
N LYS A 246 4.78 -12.61 -17.46
CA LYS A 246 5.71 -12.40 -18.58
C LYS A 246 6.39 -11.02 -18.53
N TYR A 247 5.65 -9.95 -18.24
CA TYR A 247 6.21 -8.59 -18.24
C TYR A 247 6.75 -8.14 -16.88
N PHE A 248 6.23 -8.71 -15.80
CA PHE A 248 6.54 -8.33 -14.42
C PHE A 248 7.01 -9.55 -13.63
N ALA A 249 8.04 -10.24 -14.11
CA ALA A 249 8.61 -11.40 -13.44
C ALA A 249 9.09 -11.10 -11.99
N PHE A 250 9.37 -9.84 -11.65
CA PHE A 250 9.68 -9.49 -10.26
C PHE A 250 8.46 -9.52 -9.34
N LEU A 251 7.24 -9.26 -9.86
CA LEU A 251 5.99 -9.30 -9.09
C LEU A 251 5.51 -10.73 -8.79
N THR A 252 6.13 -11.74 -9.37
CA THR A 252 5.80 -13.14 -9.05
C THR A 252 6.61 -13.64 -7.86
N ARG A 253 7.73 -12.99 -7.56
CA ARG A 253 8.57 -13.26 -6.38
C ARG A 253 7.92 -12.72 -5.12
N PHE A 254 8.09 -13.43 -4.02
CA PHE A 254 7.42 -13.10 -2.77
C PHE A 254 7.91 -11.77 -2.20
N THR A 255 9.24 -11.53 -2.20
CA THR A 255 9.82 -10.22 -1.82
C THR A 255 9.38 -9.09 -2.75
N GLY A 256 9.31 -9.34 -4.06
CA GLY A 256 8.89 -8.35 -5.05
C GLY A 256 7.44 -7.92 -4.88
N ARG A 257 6.53 -8.87 -4.63
CA ARG A 257 5.14 -8.58 -4.21
C ARG A 257 5.10 -7.70 -2.97
N GLY A 258 5.85 -8.05 -1.93
CA GLY A 258 5.90 -7.30 -0.68
C GLY A 258 6.34 -5.85 -0.87
N ILE A 259 7.45 -5.63 -1.59
CA ILE A 259 7.97 -4.29 -1.90
C ILE A 259 6.95 -3.49 -2.71
N TRP A 260 6.27 -4.13 -3.66
CA TRP A 260 5.23 -3.49 -4.45
C TRP A 260 4.04 -3.05 -3.59
N TYR A 261 3.62 -3.89 -2.63
CA TYR A 261 2.56 -3.54 -1.68
C TYR A 261 2.95 -2.43 -0.70
N ILE A 262 4.22 -2.36 -0.28
CA ILE A 262 4.73 -1.22 0.50
C ILE A 262 4.52 0.07 -0.30
N PHE A 263 4.94 0.08 -1.56
CA PHE A 263 4.81 1.23 -2.45
C PHE A 263 3.34 1.61 -2.68
N LEU A 264 2.47 0.65 -3.04
CA LEU A 264 1.03 0.91 -3.22
C LEU A 264 0.36 1.40 -1.92
N GLY A 265 0.74 0.85 -0.77
CA GLY A 265 0.22 1.26 0.53
C GLY A 265 0.60 2.70 0.88
N THR A 266 1.85 3.08 0.67
CA THR A 266 2.30 4.48 0.88
C THR A 266 1.62 5.46 -0.05
N MET A 267 1.46 5.10 -1.33
CA MET A 267 0.82 5.95 -2.33
C MET A 267 -0.68 6.09 -2.02
N THR A 268 -1.36 4.99 -1.68
CA THR A 268 -2.76 5.01 -1.24
C THR A 268 -2.96 5.89 0.00
N PHE A 269 -2.04 5.80 0.98
CA PHE A 269 -2.06 6.64 2.16
C PHE A 269 -1.94 8.13 1.80
N ALA A 270 -0.96 8.51 0.97
CA ALA A 270 -0.76 9.88 0.54
C ALA A 270 -1.99 10.43 -0.21
N THR A 271 -2.49 9.69 -1.20
CA THR A 271 -3.66 10.11 -2.01
C THR A 271 -4.91 10.34 -1.15
N LEU A 272 -5.21 9.46 -0.18
CA LEU A 272 -6.39 9.65 0.68
C LEU A 272 -6.18 10.76 1.72
N TRP A 273 -4.94 10.98 2.15
CA TRP A 273 -4.59 12.00 3.14
C TRP A 273 -4.65 13.41 2.54
N ASP A 274 -4.04 13.61 1.37
CA ASP A 274 -3.91 14.91 0.71
C ASP A 274 -5.26 15.44 0.21
N ASN A 275 -6.10 14.55 -0.33
CA ASN A 275 -7.46 14.89 -0.76
C ASN A 275 -8.43 15.17 0.41
N GLN A 276 -7.99 15.01 1.66
CA GLN A 276 -8.78 15.28 2.89
C GLN A 276 -10.13 14.53 2.94
N ILE A 277 -10.26 13.45 2.16
CA ILE A 277 -11.49 12.67 1.99
C ILE A 277 -11.88 12.04 3.32
N TRP A 278 -10.94 11.26 3.86
CA TRP A 278 -11.18 10.45 5.05
C TRP A 278 -9.85 10.02 5.68
N TYR A 279 -9.33 10.81 6.61
CA TYR A 279 -8.07 10.51 7.31
C TYR A 279 -8.06 9.11 7.97
N LEU A 280 -9.19 8.69 8.54
CA LEU A 280 -9.30 7.35 9.12
C LEU A 280 -9.24 6.26 8.05
N GLY A 281 -9.80 6.50 6.86
CA GLY A 281 -9.68 5.58 5.72
C GLY A 281 -8.27 5.52 5.18
N ALA A 282 -7.58 6.66 5.09
CA ALA A 282 -6.17 6.75 4.70
C ALA A 282 -5.32 5.86 5.62
N VAL A 283 -5.47 6.04 6.94
CA VAL A 283 -4.77 5.22 7.94
C VAL A 283 -5.19 3.76 7.82
N LEU A 284 -6.48 3.42 7.83
CA LEU A 284 -6.91 2.02 7.86
C LEU A 284 -6.54 1.26 6.58
N LEU A 285 -6.79 1.81 5.38
CA LEU A 285 -6.54 1.12 4.12
C LEU A 285 -5.06 1.21 3.72
N GLY A 286 -4.47 2.40 3.75
CA GLY A 286 -3.07 2.61 3.35
C GLY A 286 -2.09 1.92 4.29
N PHE A 287 -2.26 2.07 5.61
CA PHE A 287 -1.37 1.44 6.58
C PHE A 287 -1.52 -0.09 6.61
N TYR A 288 -2.74 -0.61 6.46
CA TYR A 288 -2.97 -2.06 6.36
C TYR A 288 -2.21 -2.69 5.20
N VAL A 289 -2.36 -2.11 3.99
CA VAL A 289 -1.64 -2.58 2.79
C VAL A 289 -0.13 -2.46 2.96
N PHE A 290 0.33 -1.36 3.56
CA PHE A 290 1.75 -1.16 3.88
C PHE A 290 2.29 -2.24 4.83
N LEU A 291 1.57 -2.54 5.92
CA LEU A 291 1.98 -3.57 6.89
C LEU A 291 2.06 -4.96 6.25
N ILE A 292 1.11 -5.31 5.38
CA ILE A 292 1.15 -6.57 4.61
C ILE A 292 2.38 -6.61 3.72
N GLY A 293 2.69 -5.50 3.05
CA GLY A 293 3.90 -5.37 2.25
C GLY A 293 5.17 -5.59 3.07
N VAL A 294 5.31 -4.93 4.22
CA VAL A 294 6.46 -5.09 5.14
C VAL A 294 6.58 -6.53 5.62
N PHE A 295 5.48 -7.12 6.08
CA PHE A 295 5.45 -8.51 6.54
C PHE A 295 5.92 -9.48 5.45
N ALA A 296 5.41 -9.33 4.22
CA ALA A 296 5.80 -10.14 3.08
C ALA A 296 7.29 -9.96 2.71
N THR A 297 7.79 -8.73 2.68
CA THR A 297 9.20 -8.45 2.39
C THR A 297 10.13 -9.07 3.44
N VAL A 298 9.80 -8.95 4.73
CA VAL A 298 10.61 -9.54 5.82
C VAL A 298 10.60 -11.06 5.74
N MET A 299 9.44 -11.68 5.57
CA MET A 299 9.32 -13.13 5.43
C MET A 299 10.10 -13.66 4.21
N GLY A 300 10.01 -12.97 3.07
CA GLY A 300 10.79 -13.32 1.88
C GLY A 300 12.30 -13.16 2.08
N ALA A 301 12.74 -12.10 2.77
CA ALA A 301 14.15 -11.89 3.10
C ALA A 301 14.69 -12.95 4.07
N MET A 302 13.90 -13.36 5.08
CA MET A 302 14.28 -14.44 6.00
C MET A 302 14.47 -15.77 5.27
N LYS A 303 13.55 -16.11 4.36
CA LYS A 303 13.66 -17.33 3.53
C LYS A 303 14.87 -17.27 2.59
N SER A 304 15.12 -16.11 1.97
CA SER A 304 16.29 -15.89 1.10
C SER A 304 17.61 -16.11 1.85
N ARG A 305 17.71 -15.65 3.11
CA ARG A 305 18.89 -15.88 3.95
C ARG A 305 19.09 -17.35 4.31
N LYS A 306 18.03 -18.11 4.57
CA LYS A 306 18.14 -19.57 4.81
C LYS A 306 18.70 -20.27 3.56
N LEU A 307 18.14 -19.97 2.39
CA LEU A 307 18.60 -20.55 1.13
C LEU A 307 20.06 -20.18 0.82
N ASP A 308 20.45 -18.93 1.09
CA ASP A 308 21.84 -18.49 0.89
C ASP A 308 22.82 -19.20 1.84
N ARG A 309 22.41 -19.51 3.08
CA ARG A 309 23.24 -20.33 3.99
C ARG A 309 23.49 -21.71 3.43
N VAL A 310 22.47 -22.38 2.90
CA VAL A 310 22.62 -23.71 2.25
C VAL A 310 23.62 -23.60 1.09
N ARG A 311 23.45 -22.59 0.24
CA ARG A 311 24.36 -22.30 -0.88
C ARG A 311 25.81 -22.11 -0.43
N GLN A 312 26.04 -21.32 0.62
CA GLN A 312 27.37 -21.08 1.16
C GLN A 312 28.01 -22.36 1.72
N GLN A 313 27.23 -23.24 2.37
CA GLN A 313 27.74 -24.51 2.88
C GLN A 313 28.12 -25.48 1.74
N ILE A 314 27.28 -25.57 0.70
CA ILE A 314 27.59 -26.35 -0.51
C ILE A 314 28.91 -25.87 -1.14
N ARG A 315 29.10 -24.55 -1.25
CA ARG A 315 30.37 -23.98 -1.74
C ARG A 315 31.57 -24.32 -0.87
N ARG A 316 31.42 -24.27 0.45
CA ARG A 316 32.52 -24.54 1.39
C ARG A 316 33.00 -25.98 1.36
N GLN A 317 32.10 -26.92 1.08
CA GLN A 317 32.48 -28.34 1.00
C GLN A 317 33.38 -28.63 -0.22
N ASN A 318 33.56 -27.68 -1.16
CA ASN A 318 34.39 -27.80 -2.36
C ASN A 318 34.12 -29.07 -3.20
N ALA A 319 33.03 -29.78 -2.91
CA ALA A 319 32.61 -30.94 -3.66
C ALA A 319 32.11 -30.44 -5.02
N ASN A 320 32.48 -31.18 -6.07
CA ASN A 320 31.99 -30.93 -7.41
C ASN A 320 30.45 -30.90 -7.35
N SER A 321 29.84 -29.73 -7.57
CA SER A 321 28.40 -29.51 -7.34
C SER A 321 27.55 -30.46 -8.19
N GLU A 322 28.08 -30.90 -9.33
CA GLU A 322 27.52 -31.94 -10.18
C GLU A 322 27.48 -33.31 -9.51
N GLN A 323 28.55 -33.71 -8.80
CA GLN A 323 28.56 -34.97 -8.07
C GLN A 323 27.56 -34.96 -6.91
N MET A 324 27.44 -33.84 -6.20
CA MET A 324 26.39 -33.68 -5.19
C MET A 324 25.01 -33.78 -5.84
N PHE A 325 24.75 -33.07 -6.94
CA PHE A 325 23.46 -33.18 -7.62
C PHE A 325 23.13 -34.64 -7.99
N ASN A 326 24.07 -35.35 -8.61
CA ASN A 326 23.89 -36.74 -9.03
C ASN A 326 23.71 -37.72 -7.85
N SER A 327 24.21 -37.40 -6.66
CA SER A 327 24.03 -38.26 -5.48
C SER A 327 22.64 -38.16 -4.86
N TYR A 328 21.95 -37.03 -5.03
CA TYR A 328 20.64 -36.76 -4.42
C TYR A 328 19.46 -36.85 -5.41
N ALA A 329 19.66 -36.53 -6.69
CA ALA A 329 18.62 -36.60 -7.72
C ALA A 329 18.40 -38.05 -8.22
N ARG A 330 17.95 -38.95 -7.33
CA ARG A 330 17.85 -40.39 -7.60
C ARG A 330 16.51 -40.81 -8.18
N SER A 331 15.44 -40.08 -7.84
CA SER A 331 14.08 -40.45 -8.21
C SER A 331 13.85 -40.33 -9.71
N SER A 332 14.25 -39.19 -10.30
CA SER A 332 14.03 -38.88 -11.72
C SER A 332 15.15 -38.02 -12.32
N PRO A 333 16.23 -38.63 -12.87
CA PRO A 333 17.34 -37.88 -13.47
C PRO A 333 16.92 -36.93 -14.60
N GLN A 334 15.82 -37.26 -15.30
CA GLN A 334 15.30 -36.45 -16.41
C GLN A 334 14.46 -35.25 -15.94
N GLU A 335 13.74 -35.38 -14.83
CA GLU A 335 12.84 -34.33 -14.32
C GLU A 335 13.57 -33.34 -13.39
N GLY A 336 14.72 -33.76 -12.84
CA GLY A 336 15.53 -32.98 -11.91
C GLY A 336 15.30 -33.36 -10.45
N MET A 337 15.96 -32.65 -9.55
CA MET A 337 15.90 -32.90 -8.12
C MET A 337 14.57 -32.42 -7.55
N THR A 338 13.86 -33.29 -6.83
CA THR A 338 12.55 -32.97 -6.22
C THR A 338 12.70 -32.09 -4.98
N ALA A 339 11.57 -31.60 -4.46
CA ALA A 339 11.54 -30.81 -3.23
C ALA A 339 12.06 -31.59 -2.02
N GLU A 340 11.67 -32.87 -1.90
CA GLU A 340 12.11 -33.74 -0.80
C GLU A 340 13.60 -34.07 -0.90
N GLU A 341 14.11 -34.30 -2.12
CA GLU A 341 15.53 -34.55 -2.36
C GLU A 341 16.38 -33.31 -2.04
N PHE A 342 15.89 -32.12 -2.38
CA PHE A 342 16.54 -30.86 -2.00
C PHE A 342 16.51 -30.63 -0.48
N ASP A 343 15.41 -30.94 0.20
CA ASP A 343 15.35 -30.85 1.66
C ASP A 343 16.37 -31.78 2.31
N LEU A 344 16.45 -33.04 1.85
CA LEU A 344 17.44 -34.02 2.30
C LEU A 344 18.87 -33.51 2.11
N LEU A 345 19.18 -32.98 0.93
CA LEU A 345 20.48 -32.35 0.63
C LEU A 345 20.77 -31.21 1.61
N SER A 346 19.82 -30.31 1.81
CA SER A 346 19.99 -29.14 2.68
C SER A 346 20.17 -29.52 4.16
N GLY A 347 19.46 -30.56 4.61
CA GLY A 347 19.59 -31.13 5.95
C GLY A 347 20.96 -31.77 6.16
N GLN A 348 21.47 -32.51 5.17
CA GLN A 348 22.77 -33.18 5.27
C GLN A 348 23.95 -32.22 5.14
N VAL A 349 23.88 -31.23 4.24
CA VAL A 349 24.99 -30.30 3.98
C VAL A 349 25.04 -29.14 4.98
N ALA A 350 23.87 -28.57 5.30
CA ALA A 350 23.79 -27.35 6.10
C ALA A 350 23.13 -27.53 7.47
N GLY A 351 22.54 -28.70 7.76
CA GLY A 351 21.73 -28.91 8.97
C GLY A 351 20.46 -28.07 9.00
N ILE A 352 19.97 -27.63 7.83
CA ILE A 352 18.77 -26.81 7.68
C ILE A 352 17.70 -27.69 7.04
N SER A 353 16.55 -27.83 7.70
CA SER A 353 15.35 -28.41 7.09
C SER A 353 14.37 -27.28 6.75
N PHE A 354 13.80 -27.37 5.56
CA PHE A 354 12.75 -26.49 5.08
C PHE A 354 11.39 -27.10 5.34
N ARG A 355 10.40 -26.24 5.60
CA ARG A 355 9.02 -26.70 5.63
C ARG A 355 8.54 -27.01 4.20
N PRO A 356 7.54 -27.91 4.03
CA PRO A 356 7.01 -28.24 2.70
C PRO A 356 6.56 -27.01 1.88
N ASP A 357 5.99 -26.00 2.55
CA ASP A 357 5.60 -24.73 1.92
C ASP A 357 6.81 -23.89 1.52
N GLU A 358 7.87 -23.85 2.34
CA GLU A 358 9.12 -23.16 2.03
C GLU A 358 9.80 -23.78 0.80
N LEU A 359 9.79 -25.11 0.69
CA LEU A 359 10.38 -25.83 -0.44
C LEU A 359 9.73 -25.45 -1.77
N THR A 360 8.40 -25.29 -1.81
CA THR A 360 7.73 -24.84 -3.05
C THR A 360 8.22 -23.46 -3.49
N PHE A 361 8.42 -22.51 -2.56
CA PHE A 361 9.00 -21.20 -2.90
C PHE A 361 10.45 -21.32 -3.38
N VAL A 362 11.25 -22.15 -2.71
CA VAL A 362 12.64 -22.40 -3.08
C VAL A 362 12.73 -22.96 -4.49
N LEU A 363 11.96 -24.01 -4.80
CA LEU A 363 11.95 -24.63 -6.12
C LEU A 363 11.53 -23.62 -7.20
N ASN A 364 10.50 -22.83 -6.94
CA ASN A 364 10.05 -21.80 -7.89
C ASN A 364 11.10 -20.71 -8.15
N ALA A 365 11.95 -20.39 -7.17
CA ALA A 365 13.03 -19.42 -7.35
C ALA A 365 14.27 -20.01 -8.02
N LEU A 366 14.48 -21.33 -7.89
CA LEU A 366 15.59 -22.04 -8.53
C LEU A 366 15.26 -22.45 -9.97
N CYS A 367 14.00 -22.82 -10.25
CA CYS A 367 13.54 -23.26 -11.56
C CYS A 367 13.00 -22.08 -12.38
N ASN A 368 13.75 -21.62 -13.39
CA ASN A 368 13.33 -20.49 -14.23
C ASN A 368 12.16 -20.80 -15.19
N GLU A 369 11.73 -22.07 -15.31
CA GLU A 369 10.77 -22.53 -16.33
C GLU A 369 9.50 -23.19 -15.76
N GLY A 370 9.23 -23.01 -14.45
CA GLY A 370 8.04 -23.59 -13.81
C GLY A 370 7.97 -25.13 -13.88
N ARG A 371 9.13 -25.77 -13.92
CA ARG A 371 9.30 -27.22 -13.81
C ARG A 371 9.14 -27.66 -12.35
N LEU A 372 8.69 -28.90 -12.15
CA LEU A 372 8.50 -29.51 -10.82
C LEU A 372 9.81 -29.86 -10.11
N GLY A 373 10.92 -29.95 -10.84
CA GLY A 373 12.23 -30.34 -10.32
C GLY A 373 13.34 -29.35 -10.72
N ILE A 374 14.37 -29.28 -9.87
CA ILE A 374 15.55 -28.44 -10.10
C ILE A 374 16.48 -29.18 -11.05
N THR A 375 16.74 -28.63 -12.24
CA THR A 375 17.67 -29.27 -13.17
C THR A 375 19.11 -29.12 -12.68
N GLN A 376 20.00 -30.01 -13.14
CA GLN A 376 21.42 -29.92 -12.82
C GLN A 376 22.02 -28.55 -13.20
N ARG A 377 21.59 -28.01 -14.35
CA ARG A 377 22.02 -26.69 -14.82
C ARG A 377 21.56 -25.57 -13.90
N ASP A 378 20.30 -25.59 -13.47
CA ASP A 378 19.75 -24.59 -12.55
C ASP A 378 20.42 -24.66 -11.18
N PHE A 379 20.65 -25.88 -10.68
CA PHE A 379 21.36 -26.12 -9.43
C PHE A 379 22.80 -25.60 -9.48
N CYS A 380 23.59 -26.03 -10.48
CA CYS A 380 24.96 -25.56 -10.64
C CYS A 380 25.02 -24.04 -10.89
N GLY A 381 24.07 -23.50 -11.66
CA GLY A 381 23.94 -22.07 -11.92
C GLY A 381 23.63 -21.27 -10.66
N TRP A 382 22.74 -21.76 -9.79
CA TRP A 382 22.44 -21.16 -8.50
C TRP A 382 23.64 -21.24 -7.54
N VAL A 383 24.27 -22.42 -7.44
CA VAL A 383 25.45 -22.62 -6.59
C VAL A 383 26.59 -21.71 -7.04
N ALA A 384 26.82 -21.50 -8.34
CA ALA A 384 27.87 -20.61 -8.84
C ALA A 384 27.47 -19.12 -8.89
N GLY A 385 26.17 -18.81 -8.98
CA GLY A 385 25.64 -17.47 -9.23
C GLY A 385 25.65 -16.51 -8.05
N PRO A 386 24.95 -15.37 -8.14
CA PRO A 386 24.69 -14.47 -7.02
C PRO A 386 23.59 -15.01 -6.09
N ALA A 387 23.42 -14.38 -4.92
CA ALA A 387 22.31 -14.72 -4.02
C ALA A 387 20.97 -14.42 -4.70
N ILE A 388 20.03 -15.37 -4.63
CA ILE A 388 18.67 -15.22 -5.17
C ILE A 388 17.76 -14.68 -4.08
N LEU A 389 16.95 -13.67 -4.42
CA LEU A 389 15.87 -13.15 -3.57
C LEU A 389 14.58 -13.91 -3.91
N LEU A 390 13.99 -14.54 -2.88
CA LEU A 390 12.74 -15.32 -2.93
C LEU A 390 11.49 -14.45 -3.05
#